data_AF-A0A7R8VVL1-F1
#
_entry.id   AF-A0A7R8VVL1-F1
#
_cell.length_a   1.000
_cell.length_b   1.000
_cell.length_c   1.000
_cell.angle_alpha   90.00
_cell.angle_beta   90.00
_cell.angle_gamma   90.00
#
_symmetry.space_group_name_H-M   'P 1'
#
loop_
_entity.id
_entity.type
_entity.pdbx_description
1 polymer ?
#
loop_
_entity_poly.entity_id
_entity_poly.type
_entity_poly.pdbx_seq_one_letter_code
_entity_poly.pdbx_strand_id
1 'polypeptide(L)'
;MSQQRESRWNMRMSWKRESQWNMRKSRDGAVGCWSWQRELRWEILCSVDPKLLRLTPHDNAIYTAFREEFPDLKLGKLTEEDLKSSEAKQ
;
A
#
# COMPACT_ATOMS: atom_id res chain seq x y z
N MET A 1 -42.91 -1.69 -22.15
CA MET A 1 -41.89 -0.78 -22.73
C MET A 1 -40.88 -0.22 -21.72
N SER A 2 -41.11 -0.31 -20.40
CA SER A 2 -40.21 0.21 -19.35
C SER A 2 -38.93 -0.64 -19.17
N GLN A 3 -39.06 -1.97 -19.12
CA GLN A 3 -37.93 -2.89 -18.88
C GLN A 3 -36.80 -2.78 -19.92
N GLN A 4 -37.15 -2.46 -21.18
CA GLN A 4 -36.18 -2.34 -22.27
C GLN A 4 -35.36 -1.04 -22.18
N ARG A 5 -35.93 0.03 -21.61
CA ARG A 5 -35.22 1.30 -21.34
C ARG A 5 -34.26 1.14 -20.17
N GLU A 6 -34.68 0.40 -19.15
CA GLU A 6 -33.89 0.09 -17.96
C GLU A 6 -32.71 -0.83 -18.29
N SER A 7 -32.93 -1.83 -19.14
CA SER A 7 -31.86 -2.70 -19.66
C SER A 7 -30.80 -1.92 -20.45
N ARG A 8 -31.24 -1.00 -21.34
CA ARG A 8 -30.33 -0.14 -22.11
C ARG A 8 -29.57 0.85 -21.22
N TRP A 9 -30.20 1.33 -20.15
CA TRP A 9 -29.56 2.20 -19.16
C TRP A 9 -28.53 1.44 -18.32
N ASN A 10 -28.87 0.24 -17.85
CA ASN A 10 -27.96 -0.64 -17.11
C ASN A 10 -26.76 -1.05 -17.97
N MET A 11 -26.97 -1.35 -19.26
CA MET A 11 -25.88 -1.68 -20.18
C MET A 11 -24.98 -0.47 -20.43
N ARG A 12 -25.55 0.73 -20.61
CA ARG A 12 -24.77 1.98 -20.76
C ARG A 12 -23.99 2.32 -19.49
N MET A 13 -24.56 2.08 -18.32
CA MET A 13 -23.88 2.30 -17.03
C MET A 13 -22.82 1.25 -16.75
N SER A 14 -23.05 0.00 -17.16
CA SER A 14 -22.03 -1.06 -17.13
C SER A 14 -20.84 -0.69 -18.01
N TRP A 15 -21.10 -0.29 -19.26
CA TRP A 15 -20.07 0.15 -20.20
C TRP A 15 -19.33 1.40 -19.72
N LYS A 16 -20.02 2.37 -19.10
CA LYS A 16 -19.35 3.53 -18.48
C LYS A 16 -18.47 3.14 -17.30
N ARG A 17 -18.93 2.23 -16.43
CA ARG A 17 -18.14 1.72 -15.30
C ARG A 17 -16.92 0.94 -15.78
N GLU A 18 -17.10 0.09 -16.78
CA GLU A 18 -16.06 -0.75 -17.36
C GLU A 18 -15.04 0.09 -18.15
N SER A 19 -15.51 1.12 -18.86
CA SER A 19 -14.63 2.08 -19.55
C SER A 19 -13.85 2.95 -18.56
N GLN A 20 -14.45 3.38 -17.44
CA GLN A 20 -13.71 4.08 -16.37
C GLN A 20 -12.71 3.16 -15.66
N TRP A 21 -13.10 1.90 -15.43
CA TRP A 21 -12.21 0.90 -14.85
C TRP A 21 -11.01 0.60 -15.78
N ASN A 22 -11.24 0.45 -17.09
CA ASN A 22 -10.18 0.28 -18.09
C ASN A 22 -9.31 1.54 -18.28
N MET A 23 -9.87 2.75 -18.20
CA MET A 23 -9.07 3.99 -18.18
C MET A 23 -8.13 4.06 -16.98
N ARG A 24 -8.58 3.57 -15.81
CA ARG A 24 -7.75 3.50 -14.60
C ARG A 24 -6.64 2.44 -14.73
N LYS A 25 -6.95 1.30 -15.33
CA LYS A 25 -5.96 0.25 -15.64
C LYS A 25 -4.92 0.69 -16.66
N SER A 26 -5.30 1.49 -17.66
CA SER A 26 -4.40 1.93 -18.72
C SER A 26 -3.42 3.04 -18.28
N ARG A 27 -3.70 3.78 -17.19
CA ARG A 27 -2.79 4.80 -16.64
C ARG A 27 -1.85 4.24 -15.57
N ASP A 28 -2.20 3.14 -14.91
CA ASP A 28 -1.47 2.61 -13.77
C ASP A 28 -0.99 1.18 -14.03
N GLY A 29 -0.07 1.03 -14.98
CA GLY A 29 0.68 -0.22 -15.13
C GLY A 29 1.61 -0.41 -13.93
N ALA A 30 1.21 -1.19 -12.92
CA ALA A 30 1.99 -1.64 -11.75
C ALA A 30 2.69 -0.59 -10.84
N VAL A 31 3.06 0.59 -11.33
CA VAL A 31 3.74 1.67 -10.59
C VAL A 31 2.76 2.43 -9.68
N GLY A 32 1.47 2.46 -10.04
CA GLY A 32 0.44 3.18 -9.29
C GLY A 32 0.14 2.61 -7.91
N CYS A 33 0.19 1.29 -7.72
CA CYS A 33 -0.16 0.67 -6.43
C CYS A 33 0.87 1.01 -5.33
N TRP A 34 2.17 0.98 -5.68
CA TRP A 34 3.26 1.33 -4.77
C TRP A 34 3.35 2.83 -4.49
N SER A 35 3.02 3.67 -5.49
CA SER A 35 2.90 5.12 -5.31
C SER A 35 1.75 5.47 -4.36
N TRP A 36 0.58 4.87 -4.52
CA TRP A 36 -0.57 5.11 -3.64
C TRP A 36 -0.31 4.72 -2.18
N GLN A 37 0.41 3.62 -1.93
CA GLN A 37 0.79 3.22 -0.57
C GLN A 37 1.77 4.20 0.08
N ARG A 38 2.67 4.81 -0.71
CA ARG A 38 3.62 5.82 -0.22
C ARG A 38 2.92 7.13 0.12
N GLU A 39 2.05 7.61 -0.77
CA GLU A 39 1.30 8.88 -0.59
C GLU A 39 0.39 8.79 0.64
N LEU A 40 -0.40 7.71 0.75
CA LEU A 40 -1.30 7.50 1.89
C LEU A 40 -0.53 7.41 3.22
N ARG A 41 0.62 6.72 3.23
CA ARG A 41 1.46 6.63 4.43
C ARG A 41 2.02 7.98 4.82
N TRP A 42 2.42 8.81 3.85
CA TRP A 42 2.91 10.16 4.09
C TRP A 42 1.82 11.09 4.66
N GLU A 43 0.62 11.06 4.09
CA GLU A 43 -0.52 11.84 4.59
C GLU A 43 -0.85 11.49 6.05
N ILE A 44 -0.83 10.21 6.41
CA ILE A 44 -1.07 9.75 7.78
C ILE A 44 0.04 10.24 8.72
N LEU A 45 1.31 10.12 8.32
CA LEU A 45 2.44 10.57 9.13
C LEU A 45 2.43 12.08 9.40
N CYS A 46 1.94 12.89 8.46
CA CYS A 46 1.81 14.34 8.63
C CYS A 46 0.59 14.75 9.48
N SER A 47 -0.43 13.89 9.58
CA SER A 47 -1.71 14.24 10.20
C SER A 47 -1.87 13.69 11.63
N VAL A 48 -1.07 12.70 12.02
CA VAL A 48 -1.19 11.97 13.29
C VAL A 48 0.18 11.81 13.95
N ASP A 49 0.24 11.89 15.29
CA ASP A 49 1.47 11.59 16.03
C ASP A 49 1.93 10.15 15.72
N PRO A 50 3.16 9.95 15.21
CA PRO A 50 3.67 8.64 14.81
C PRO A 50 3.69 7.61 15.95
N LYS A 51 3.65 8.03 17.23
CA LYS A 51 3.60 7.12 18.38
C LYS A 51 2.28 6.38 18.52
N LEU A 52 1.20 6.93 17.96
CA LEU A 52 -0.14 6.34 18.01
C LEU A 52 -0.41 5.43 16.82
N LEU A 53 0.48 5.43 15.82
CA LEU A 53 0.30 4.66 14.59
C LEU A 53 0.63 3.19 14.86
N ARG A 54 -0.39 2.34 14.82
CA ARG A 54 -0.23 0.88 14.81
C ARG A 54 -0.42 0.37 13.39
N LEU A 55 0.65 -0.13 12.77
CA LEU A 55 0.63 -0.68 11.41
C LEU A 55 -0.07 -2.03 11.40
N THR A 56 0.13 -2.83 12.44
CA THR A 56 -0.53 -4.11 12.65
C THR A 56 -0.91 -4.33 14.12
N PRO A 57 -1.88 -5.23 14.41
CA PRO A 57 -2.19 -5.61 15.79
C PRO A 57 -1.01 -6.27 16.52
N HIS A 58 0.00 -6.75 15.79
CA HIS A 58 1.12 -7.55 16.29
C HIS A 58 2.44 -6.77 16.32
N ASP A 59 2.41 -5.44 16.18
CA ASP A 59 3.62 -4.60 16.11
C ASP A 59 4.59 -4.83 17.27
N ASN A 60 4.09 -5.04 18.49
CA ASN A 60 4.92 -5.33 19.66
C ASN A 60 5.67 -6.66 19.53
N ALA A 61 4.99 -7.71 19.05
CA ALA A 61 5.60 -9.03 18.87
C ALA A 61 6.67 -9.00 17.77
N ILE A 62 6.40 -8.28 16.68
CA ILE A 62 7.35 -8.06 15.59
C ILE A 62 8.57 -7.30 16.10
N TYR A 63 8.36 -6.21 16.85
CA TYR A 63 9.46 -5.41 17.40
C TYR A 63 10.33 -6.21 18.37
N THR A 64 9.71 -6.98 19.27
CA THR A 64 10.44 -7.84 20.22
C THR A 64 11.25 -8.91 19.49
N ALA A 65 10.63 -9.68 18.60
CA ALA A 65 11.32 -10.71 17.82
C ALA A 65 12.49 -10.12 17.01
N PHE A 66 12.27 -8.96 16.38
CA PHE A 66 13.30 -8.27 15.61
C PHE A 66 14.49 -7.82 16.47
N ARG A 67 14.26 -7.33 17.69
CA ARG A 67 15.34 -6.90 18.61
C ARG A 67 16.08 -8.08 19.22
N GLU A 68 15.43 -9.23 19.37
CA GLU A 68 16.06 -10.48 19.80
C GLU A 68 16.95 -11.06 18.70
N GLU A 69 16.48 -11.03 17.45
CA GLU A 69 17.22 -11.56 16.30
C GLU A 69 18.36 -10.64 15.83
N PHE A 70 18.15 -9.32 15.93
CA PHE A 70 19.12 -8.30 15.51
C PHE A 70 19.44 -7.30 16.65
N PRO A 71 20.13 -7.73 17.72
CA PRO A 71 20.43 -6.88 18.86
C PRO A 71 21.38 -5.72 18.49
N ASP A 72 22.37 -6.01 17.64
CA ASP A 72 23.44 -5.09 17.24
C ASP A 72 23.03 -4.10 16.13
N LEU A 73 21.87 -4.30 15.50
CA LEU A 73 21.40 -3.45 14.43
C LEU A 73 20.90 -2.09 14.95
N LYS A 74 21.57 -1.01 14.55
CA LYS A 74 21.22 0.36 14.95
C LYS A 74 20.09 0.92 14.08
N LEU A 75 18.86 0.79 14.55
CA LEU A 75 17.63 1.30 13.90
C LEU A 75 17.65 2.81 13.58
N GLY A 76 18.46 3.62 14.28
CA GLY A 76 18.51 5.07 14.09
C GLY A 76 19.28 5.52 12.84
N LYS A 77 20.17 4.69 12.29
CA LYS A 77 20.93 5.01 11.09
C LYS A 77 21.28 3.72 10.38
N LEU A 78 20.42 3.33 9.45
CA LEU A 78 20.61 2.18 8.58
C LEU A 78 21.16 2.70 7.25
N THR A 79 22.28 2.15 6.77
CA THR A 79 22.77 2.47 5.42
C THR A 79 22.35 1.38 4.45
N GLU A 80 22.18 1.74 3.17
CA GLU A 80 21.75 0.79 2.14
C GLU A 80 22.78 -0.35 1.94
N GLU A 81 24.04 -0.10 2.27
CA GLU A 81 25.12 -1.09 2.19
C GLU A 81 24.97 -2.18 3.26
N ASP A 82 24.48 -1.84 4.45
CA ASP A 82 24.23 -2.78 5.56
C ASP A 82 23.15 -3.81 5.23
N LEU A 83 22.24 -3.48 4.30
CA LEU A 83 21.13 -4.33 3.87
C LEU A 83 21.39 -5.10 2.57
N LYS A 84 22.46 -4.77 1.85
CA LYS A 84 22.77 -5.37 0.54
C LYS A 84 23.71 -6.57 0.64
N SER A 85 24.29 -6.84 1.81
CA SER A 85 25.12 -8.03 2.04
C SER A 85 24.31 -9.32 1.83
N SER A 86 24.98 -10.39 1.42
CA SER A 86 24.35 -11.70 1.22
C SER A 86 23.76 -12.26 2.51
N GLU A 87 24.41 -11.98 3.64
CA GLU A 87 23.99 -12.42 4.97
C GLU A 87 22.72 -11.70 5.44
N ALA A 88 22.55 -10.41 5.09
CA ALA A 88 21.33 -9.66 5.43
C ALA A 88 20.11 -10.06 4.58
N LYS A 89 20.29 -10.86 3.52
CA LYS A 89 19.22 -11.34 2.64
C LYS A 89 18.77 -12.77 2.96
N GLN A 90 19.51 -13.51 3.78
CA GLN A 90 19.15 -14.85 4.24
C GLN A 90 18.19 -14.78 5.43
#